data_AF-A0A1Y3BAL9-F1
#
_entry.id   AF-A0A1Y3BAL9-F1
#
_cell.length_a   1.000
_cell.length_b   1.000
_cell.length_c   1.000
_cell.angle_alpha   90.00
_cell.angle_beta   90.00
_cell.angle_gamma   90.00
#
_symmetry.space_group_name_H-M   'P 1'
#
loop_
_entity.id
_entity.type
_entity.pdbx_description
1 polymer ?
#
loop_
_entity_poly.entity_id
_entity_poly.type
_entity_poly.pdbx_seq_one_letter_code
_entity_poly.pdbx_strand_id
1 'polypeptide(L)'
;VCSLPKEIGPCRGYFPRYYYDSSKGACLQFIYRGCRGNHNNFERLQDCKEKCENQFKGLIDENIRSNTNHQMYNHSMTSPLIGDDQNLVIDCVVTAWSEWSQCTKPCGKARKERRREIKLNPQNGGHKCPKLVQRRKCKENPPCGK
;
A
#
# COMPACT_ATOMS: atom_id res chain seq x y z
N VAL A 1 -19.07 -6.90 10.39
CA VAL A 1 -17.67 -6.55 10.09
C VAL A 1 -17.45 -6.43 8.58
N CYS A 2 -17.57 -7.51 7.82
CA CYS A 2 -17.24 -7.54 6.39
C CYS A 2 -18.13 -6.67 5.49
N SER A 3 -19.35 -6.33 5.92
CA SER A 3 -20.23 -5.40 5.22
C SER A 3 -20.00 -3.92 5.57
N LEU A 4 -19.15 -3.62 6.56
CA LEU A 4 -18.89 -2.24 6.98
C LEU A 4 -17.95 -1.54 5.98
N PRO A 5 -18.07 -0.22 5.79
CA PRO A 5 -17.13 0.53 4.95
C PRO A 5 -15.75 0.58 5.60
N LYS A 6 -14.71 0.89 4.82
CA LYS A 6 -13.43 1.34 5.41
C LYS A 6 -13.60 2.70 6.09
N GLU A 7 -13.04 2.84 7.29
CA GLU A 7 -13.02 4.13 8.00
C GLU A 7 -11.59 4.59 8.25
N ILE A 8 -11.22 5.67 7.58
CA ILE A 8 -9.89 6.29 7.71
C ILE A 8 -9.75 6.97 9.08
N GLY A 9 -10.80 7.61 9.60
CA GLY A 9 -10.79 8.35 10.86
C GLY A 9 -10.19 9.77 10.75
N PRO A 10 -10.36 10.64 11.77
CA PRO A 10 -9.92 12.05 11.70
C PRO A 10 -8.49 12.32 12.21
N CYS A 11 -7.83 11.33 12.82
CA CYS A 11 -6.48 11.51 13.39
C CYS A 11 -5.40 11.74 12.31
N ARG A 12 -4.12 11.84 12.69
CA ARG A 12 -3.02 12.12 11.75
C ARG A 12 -1.99 11.01 11.65
N GLY A 13 -2.31 9.81 12.16
CA GLY A 13 -1.47 8.64 12.03
C GLY A 13 -1.43 8.09 10.60
N TYR A 14 -0.45 7.24 10.33
CA TYR A 14 -0.31 6.51 9.07
C TYR A 14 -0.13 5.04 9.40
N PHE A 15 -1.23 4.29 9.41
CA PHE A 15 -1.23 2.87 9.71
C PHE A 15 -1.80 2.12 8.50
N PRO A 16 -0.96 1.45 7.69
CA PRO A 16 -1.44 0.56 6.65
C PRO A 16 -2.23 -0.59 7.30
N ARG A 17 -3.46 -0.79 6.85
CA ARG A 17 -4.42 -1.79 7.36
C ARG A 17 -5.16 -2.43 6.19
N TYR A 18 -5.86 -3.52 6.44
CA TYR A 18 -6.70 -4.21 5.47
C TYR A 18 -8.17 -4.06 5.83
N TYR A 19 -9.03 -3.96 4.82
CA TYR A 19 -10.49 -4.00 4.97
C TYR A 19 -11.06 -4.91 3.89
N TYR A 20 -12.20 -5.54 4.16
CA TYR A 20 -12.93 -6.29 3.16
C TYR A 20 -13.82 -5.37 2.32
N ASP A 21 -13.67 -5.41 1.01
CA ASP A 21 -14.52 -4.71 0.06
C ASP A 21 -15.56 -5.69 -0.51
N SER A 22 -16.78 -5.63 0.03
CA SER A 22 -17.87 -6.53 -0.37
C SER A 22 -18.27 -6.41 -1.84
N SER A 23 -18.05 -5.25 -2.47
CA SER A 23 -18.32 -5.06 -3.89
C SER A 23 -17.36 -5.85 -4.79
N LYS A 24 -16.14 -6.08 -4.28
CA LYS A 24 -15.08 -6.82 -4.98
C LYS A 24 -14.90 -8.23 -4.43
N GLY A 25 -15.59 -8.57 -3.35
CA GLY A 25 -15.44 -9.84 -2.66
C GLY A 25 -14.04 -10.08 -2.10
N ALA A 26 -13.26 -9.03 -1.80
CA ALA A 26 -11.82 -9.15 -1.54
C ALA A 26 -11.32 -8.20 -0.45
N CYS A 27 -10.30 -8.63 0.29
CA CYS A 27 -9.56 -7.84 1.26
C CYS A 27 -8.53 -6.93 0.58
N LEU A 28 -8.68 -5.62 0.76
CA LEU A 28 -7.83 -4.58 0.17
C LEU A 28 -7.15 -3.75 1.25
N GLN A 29 -5.98 -3.19 0.93
CA GLN A 29 -5.25 -2.31 1.84
C GLN A 29 -5.81 -0.87 1.84
N PHE A 30 -5.81 -0.21 2.99
CA PHE A 30 -6.12 1.21 3.15
C PHE A 30 -5.26 1.84 4.27
N ILE A 31 -5.30 3.17 4.39
CA ILE A 31 -4.62 3.89 5.46
C ILE A 31 -5.61 4.25 6.56
N TYR A 32 -5.42 3.69 7.75
CA TYR A 32 -6.11 4.09 8.97
C TYR A 32 -5.31 5.19 9.68
N ARG A 33 -6.00 6.25 10.11
CA ARG A 33 -5.37 7.40 10.78
C ARG A 33 -5.17 7.24 12.28
N GLY A 34 -5.59 6.11 12.85
CA GLY A 34 -5.28 5.74 14.24
C GLY A 34 -6.39 6.03 15.26
N CYS A 35 -7.53 6.59 14.86
CA CYS A 35 -8.69 6.74 15.75
C CYS A 35 -10.03 6.75 14.99
N ARG A 36 -11.12 6.45 15.69
CA ARG A 36 -12.52 6.47 15.18
C ARG A 36 -12.67 5.74 13.84
N GLY A 37 -12.14 4.52 13.77
CA GLY A 37 -12.46 3.57 12.72
C GLY A 37 -13.52 2.57 13.18
N ASN A 38 -13.81 1.59 12.33
CA ASN A 38 -14.70 0.49 12.64
C ASN A 38 -13.97 -0.86 12.57
N HIS A 39 -14.71 -1.95 12.79
CA HIS A 39 -14.17 -3.30 12.87
C HIS A 39 -13.70 -3.88 11.53
N ASN A 40 -14.02 -3.26 10.38
CA ASN A 40 -13.48 -3.66 9.07
C ASN A 40 -12.09 -3.04 8.88
N ASN A 41 -11.19 -3.37 9.79
CA ASN A 41 -9.86 -2.81 9.92
C ASN A 41 -8.94 -3.86 10.56
N PHE A 42 -8.21 -4.56 9.71
CA PHE A 42 -7.34 -5.66 10.09
C PHE A 42 -5.88 -5.25 9.92
N GLU A 43 -5.01 -5.71 10.82
CA GLU A 43 -3.58 -5.45 10.71
C GLU A 43 -2.93 -6.31 9.63
N ARG A 44 -3.34 -7.58 9.54
CA ARG A 44 -2.82 -8.55 8.57
C ARG A 44 -3.87 -8.85 7.51
N LEU A 45 -3.41 -9.09 6.28
CA LEU A 45 -4.28 -9.49 5.17
C LEU A 45 -4.98 -10.82 5.49
N GLN A 46 -4.25 -11.77 6.07
CA GLN A 46 -4.76 -13.10 6.39
C GLN A 46 -5.96 -13.03 7.35
N ASP A 47 -5.89 -12.21 8.40
CA ASP A 47 -6.99 -12.03 9.35
C ASP A 47 -8.26 -11.50 8.66
N CYS A 48 -8.10 -10.58 7.72
CA CYS A 48 -9.21 -10.09 6.90
C CYS A 48 -9.81 -11.21 6.05
N LYS A 49 -8.95 -11.95 5.32
CA LYS A 49 -9.39 -13.04 4.43
C LYS A 49 -10.11 -14.14 5.20
N GLU A 50 -9.54 -14.57 6.31
CA GLU A 50 -10.14 -15.59 7.16
C GLU A 50 -11.47 -15.14 7.74
N LYS A 51 -11.58 -13.85 8.10
CA LYS A 51 -12.82 -13.31 8.65
C LYS A 51 -13.91 -13.11 7.60
N CYS A 52 -13.55 -12.74 6.37
CA CYS A 52 -14.48 -12.18 5.40
C CYS A 52 -14.52 -12.88 4.03
N GLU A 53 -13.41 -13.43 3.53
CA GLU A 53 -13.38 -14.18 2.26
C GLU A 53 -13.79 -15.65 2.46
N ASN A 54 -13.48 -16.25 3.61
CA ASN A 54 -13.81 -17.65 3.89
C ASN A 54 -15.31 -17.91 4.16
N GLN A 55 -16.16 -16.88 4.21
CA GLN A 55 -17.61 -17.07 4.38
C GLN A 55 -18.29 -17.77 3.18
N PHE A 56 -17.58 -17.97 2.06
CA PHE A 56 -18.05 -18.75 0.92
C PHE A 56 -17.49 -20.18 0.83
N LYS A 57 -16.64 -20.62 1.78
CA LYS A 57 -16.22 -22.05 1.87
C LYS A 57 -17.25 -22.94 2.59
N GLY A 58 -18.29 -22.35 3.17
CA GLY A 58 -19.33 -23.07 3.93
C GLY A 58 -20.58 -23.49 3.13
N LEU A 59 -20.64 -23.24 1.82
CA LEU A 59 -21.76 -23.70 0.98
C LEU A 59 -21.44 -24.97 0.17
N ILE A 60 -20.25 -25.52 0.37
CA ILE A 60 -19.85 -26.85 -0.09
C ILE A 60 -19.07 -27.49 1.05
N ASP A 61 -19.79 -28.23 1.91
CA ASP A 61 -19.48 -29.61 2.31
C ASP A 61 -19.75 -29.93 3.80
N GLU A 62 -21.04 -30.01 4.19
CA GLU A 62 -21.47 -30.71 5.43
C GLU A 62 -21.91 -32.16 5.13
N ASN A 63 -21.44 -32.82 4.06
CA ASN A 63 -21.81 -34.21 3.82
C ASN A 63 -20.72 -35.17 3.35
N ILE A 64 -19.43 -34.79 3.38
CA ILE A 64 -18.32 -35.75 3.22
C ILE A 64 -17.40 -35.70 4.44
N ARG A 65 -17.86 -36.27 5.55
CA ARG A 65 -16.94 -36.73 6.60
C ARG A 65 -16.70 -38.22 6.42
N SER A 66 -15.67 -38.57 5.64
CA SER A 66 -14.99 -39.86 5.79
C SER A 66 -13.57 -39.79 5.23
N ASN A 67 -12.62 -39.78 6.18
CA ASN A 67 -11.24 -40.27 6.06
C ASN A 67 -10.46 -39.93 4.78
N THR A 68 -9.57 -38.96 4.89
CA THR A 68 -8.27 -39.08 4.21
C THR A 68 -7.16 -38.79 5.19
N ASN A 69 -6.47 -39.87 5.53
CA ASN A 69 -5.16 -39.88 6.16
C ASN A 69 -4.27 -38.78 5.59
N HIS A 70 -3.56 -38.12 6.49
CA HIS A 70 -2.43 -37.28 6.19
C HIS A 70 -1.32 -38.13 5.56
N GLN A 71 -1.21 -38.14 4.22
CA GLN A 71 0.07 -38.25 3.53
C GLN A 71 -0.04 -37.95 2.03
N MET A 72 1.08 -37.47 1.51
CA MET A 72 1.22 -36.63 0.33
C MET A 72 1.26 -37.39 -1.03
N TYR A 73 1.06 -36.59 -2.07
CA TYR A 73 1.52 -36.67 -3.48
C TYR A 73 0.70 -37.37 -4.57
N ASN A 74 0.49 -36.58 -5.63
CA ASN A 74 0.43 -36.89 -7.08
C ASN A 74 -0.93 -37.22 -7.72
N HIS A 75 -1.60 -36.20 -8.30
CA HIS A 75 -1.70 -36.10 -9.76
C HIS A 75 -2.14 -34.70 -10.24
N SER A 76 -1.66 -34.35 -11.44
CA SER A 76 -1.86 -33.11 -12.19
C SER A 76 -3.33 -32.84 -12.54
N MET A 77 -3.78 -31.61 -12.28
CA MET A 77 -4.88 -30.99 -13.03
C MET A 77 -4.52 -29.54 -13.33
N THR A 78 -4.25 -29.28 -14.61
CA THR A 78 -4.15 -27.96 -15.24
C THR A 78 -5.47 -27.20 -15.09
N SER A 79 -5.43 -26.10 -14.33
CA SER A 79 -6.46 -25.06 -14.32
C SER A 79 -5.77 -23.70 -14.28
N PRO A 80 -6.14 -22.74 -15.15
CA PRO A 80 -5.39 -21.49 -15.32
C PRO A 80 -5.72 -20.52 -14.18
N LEU A 81 -4.71 -19.74 -13.79
CA LEU A 81 -4.71 -18.66 -12.78
C LEU A 81 -4.29 -19.04 -11.34
N ILE A 82 -3.31 -19.92 -11.20
CA ILE A 82 -2.39 -19.85 -10.05
C ILE A 82 -1.13 -19.11 -10.53
N GLY A 83 -1.11 -17.80 -10.31
CA GLY A 83 0.11 -17.00 -10.37
C GLY A 83 0.83 -17.13 -9.04
N ASP A 84 1.99 -17.76 -9.09
CA ASP A 84 3.02 -17.88 -8.05
C ASP A 84 3.29 -16.52 -7.33
N ASP A 85 2.79 -16.36 -6.10
CA ASP A 85 2.91 -15.13 -5.30
C ASP A 85 4.23 -15.08 -4.52
N GLN A 86 5.35 -15.21 -5.23
CA GLN A 86 6.65 -14.78 -4.72
C GLN A 86 7.29 -13.66 -5.55
N ASN A 87 6.52 -12.97 -6.39
CA ASN A 87 7.05 -11.88 -7.19
C ASN A 87 6.08 -10.71 -7.30
N LEU A 88 5.65 -10.17 -6.15
CA LEU A 88 4.88 -8.93 -6.11
C LEU A 88 5.73 -7.81 -6.73
N VAL A 89 5.31 -7.33 -7.91
CA VAL A 89 5.96 -6.20 -8.59
C VAL A 89 5.71 -4.94 -7.77
N ILE A 90 6.75 -4.46 -7.10
CA ILE A 90 6.65 -3.28 -6.23
C ILE A 90 7.34 -2.12 -6.94
N ASP A 91 6.57 -1.11 -7.29
CA ASP A 91 7.12 0.16 -7.76
C ASP A 91 7.77 0.93 -6.61
N CYS A 92 8.73 1.79 -6.95
CA CYS A 92 9.37 2.61 -5.95
C CYS A 92 8.38 3.57 -5.26
N VAL A 93 8.30 3.49 -3.94
CA VAL A 93 7.50 4.40 -3.12
C VAL A 93 8.42 5.44 -2.51
N VAL A 94 8.06 6.71 -2.65
CA VAL A 94 8.81 7.85 -2.10
C VAL A 94 7.99 8.61 -1.07
N THR A 95 8.66 9.34 -0.18
CA THR A 95 8.01 10.21 0.80
C THR A 95 7.36 11.44 0.13
N ALA A 96 6.57 12.19 0.91
CA ALA A 96 6.16 13.53 0.53
C ALA A 96 7.41 14.42 0.37
N TRP A 97 7.29 15.44 -0.48
CA TRP A 97 8.35 16.44 -0.60
C TRP A 97 8.55 17.18 0.72
N SER A 98 9.81 17.47 1.04
CA SER A 98 10.17 18.45 2.05
C SER A 98 9.63 19.84 1.66
N GLU A 99 9.65 20.74 2.65
CA GLU A 99 9.58 22.16 2.38
C GLU A 99 10.74 22.60 1.47
N TRP A 100 10.53 23.71 0.76
CA TRP A 100 11.59 24.32 -0.04
C TRP A 100 12.68 24.88 0.87
N SER A 101 13.94 24.65 0.50
CA SER A 101 15.07 25.34 1.11
C SER A 101 14.98 26.85 0.93
N GLN A 102 15.79 27.56 1.71
CA GLN A 102 16.14 28.95 1.40
C GLN A 102 16.83 29.03 0.02
N CYS A 103 16.83 30.23 -0.55
CA CYS A 103 17.50 30.52 -1.81
C CYS A 103 19.01 30.35 -1.66
N THR A 104 19.67 29.77 -2.66
CA THR A 104 21.13 29.54 -2.69
C THR A 104 21.95 30.82 -2.53
N LYS A 105 21.35 31.98 -2.81
CA LYS A 105 21.95 33.31 -2.69
C LYS A 105 20.88 34.28 -2.20
N PRO A 106 21.25 35.31 -1.42
CA PRO A 106 20.31 36.32 -0.94
C PRO A 106 19.88 37.32 -2.03
N CYS A 107 20.55 37.33 -3.19
CA CYS A 107 20.26 38.23 -4.30
C CYS A 107 20.58 37.60 -5.67
N GLY A 108 20.10 38.22 -6.74
CA GLY A 108 20.32 37.84 -8.13
C GLY A 108 19.61 36.54 -8.53
N LYS A 109 20.21 35.80 -9.46
CA LYS A 109 19.67 34.51 -9.92
C LYS A 109 19.97 33.42 -8.88
N ALA A 110 19.03 33.18 -7.96
CA ALA A 110 19.10 32.10 -6.99
C ALA A 110 18.14 30.94 -7.32
N ARG A 111 18.45 29.77 -6.76
CA ARG A 111 17.59 28.58 -6.82
C ARG A 111 17.25 28.14 -5.41
N LYS A 112 16.13 27.45 -5.27
CA LYS A 112 15.75 26.71 -4.07
C LYS A 112 15.50 25.26 -4.42
N GLU A 113 15.66 24.40 -3.44
CA GLU A 113 15.61 22.95 -3.60
C GLU A 113 14.72 22.32 -2.55
N ARG A 114 14.02 21.25 -2.92
CA ARG A 114 13.35 20.36 -1.97
C ARG A 114 13.70 18.92 -2.29
N ARG A 115 13.67 18.07 -1.27
CA ARG A 115 14.03 16.66 -1.37
C ARG A 115 12.87 15.78 -0.92
N ARG A 116 12.87 14.56 -1.39
CA ARG A 116 12.08 13.45 -0.85
C ARG A 116 12.95 12.21 -0.86
N GLU A 117 12.54 11.22 -0.10
CA GLU A 117 13.33 10.02 0.13
C GLU A 117 12.61 8.80 -0.41
N ILE A 118 13.36 7.73 -0.64
CA ILE A 118 12.80 6.44 -1.00
C ILE A 118 12.30 5.80 0.30
N LYS A 119 11.00 5.56 0.38
CA LYS A 119 10.37 4.80 1.45
C LYS A 119 10.45 3.30 1.17
N LEU A 120 10.36 2.91 -0.10
CA LEU A 120 10.50 1.54 -0.56
C LEU A 120 11.14 1.51 -1.94
N ASN A 121 12.25 0.79 -2.07
CA ASN A 121 12.91 0.55 -3.36
C ASN A 121 12.04 -0.34 -4.24
N PRO A 122 12.15 -0.22 -5.58
CA PRO A 122 11.41 -1.09 -6.47
C PRO A 122 11.90 -2.54 -6.37
N GLN A 123 10.99 -3.50 -6.40
CA GLN A 123 11.27 -4.92 -6.35
C GLN A 123 10.63 -5.64 -7.53
N ASN A 124 11.16 -6.81 -7.88
CA ASN A 124 10.49 -7.76 -8.76
C ASN A 124 10.10 -7.19 -10.13
N GLY A 125 10.96 -6.34 -10.69
CA GLY A 125 10.72 -5.69 -11.98
C GLY A 125 9.91 -4.39 -11.92
N GLY A 126 9.63 -3.85 -10.73
CA GLY A 126 8.91 -2.58 -10.57
C GLY A 126 9.66 -1.35 -11.10
N HIS A 127 8.92 -0.26 -11.30
CA HIS A 127 9.41 0.98 -11.91
C HIS A 127 10.44 1.70 -11.03
N LYS A 128 11.45 2.27 -11.71
CA LYS A 128 12.51 3.07 -11.08
C LYS A 128 11.93 4.25 -10.31
N CYS A 129 12.60 4.61 -9.22
CA CYS A 129 12.22 5.75 -8.41
C CYS A 129 12.16 7.05 -9.24
N PRO A 130 11.12 7.87 -9.04
CA PRO A 130 11.07 9.19 -9.65
C PRO A 130 12.15 10.09 -9.04
N LYS A 131 12.40 11.27 -9.64
CA LYS A 131 13.43 12.20 -9.16
C LYS A 131 13.21 12.55 -7.68
N LEU A 132 14.26 12.43 -6.87
CA LEU A 132 14.25 12.68 -5.43
C LEU A 132 14.55 14.13 -5.06
N VAL A 133 15.04 14.90 -6.03
CA VAL A 133 15.41 16.31 -5.84
C VAL A 133 14.67 17.16 -6.86
N GLN A 134 14.04 18.23 -6.39
CA GLN A 134 13.44 19.23 -7.26
C GLN A 134 14.06 20.59 -7.01
N ARG A 135 14.46 21.28 -8.10
CA ARG A 135 15.06 22.62 -8.07
C ARG A 135 14.15 23.60 -8.79
N ARG A 136 13.97 24.79 -8.23
CA ARG A 136 13.25 25.92 -8.85
C ARG A 136 14.01 27.22 -8.69
N LYS A 137 13.79 28.18 -9.59
CA LYS A 137 14.29 29.56 -9.41
C LYS A 137 13.54 30.21 -8.24
N CYS A 138 14.23 31.07 -7.50
CA CYS A 138 13.57 31.90 -6.50
C CYS A 138 12.76 33.00 -7.19
N LYS A 139 11.51 33.19 -6.74
CA LYS A 139 10.61 34.21 -7.31
C LYS A 139 10.91 35.60 -6.74
N GLU A 140 11.05 35.66 -5.42
CA GLU A 140 11.33 36.90 -4.68
C GLU A 140 12.81 36.90 -4.29
N ASN A 141 13.68 37.24 -5.24
CA ASN A 141 15.10 37.44 -4.94
C ASN A 141 15.53 38.80 -5.48
N PRO A 142 15.96 39.73 -4.61
CA PRO A 142 16.33 41.07 -5.06
C PRO A 142 17.53 41.01 -6.00
N PRO A 143 17.69 41.95 -6.96
CA PRO A 143 18.93 42.04 -7.73
C PRO A 143 20.12 42.30 -6.80
N CYS A 144 21.28 41.72 -7.11
CA CYS A 144 22.50 42.04 -6.37
C CYS A 144 22.94 43.47 -6.72
N GLY A 145 23.29 44.26 -5.71
CA GLY A 145 23.89 45.57 -5.90
C GLY A 145 25.26 45.45 -6.58
N LYS A 146 25.59 46.44 -7.41
CA LYS A 146 26.97 46.69 -7.86
C LYS A 146 27.77 47.32 -6.73
#